data_AF-A0A0A8K9X2-F1
#
_entry.id   AF-A0A0A8K9X2-F1
#
_cell.length_a   1.000
_cell.length_b   1.000
_cell.length_c   1.000
_cell.angle_alpha   90.00
_cell.angle_beta   90.00
_cell.angle_gamma   90.00
#
_symmetry.space_group_name_H-M   'P 1'
#
loop_
_entity.id
_entity.type
_entity.pdbx_description
1 polymer ?
#
loop_
_entity_poly.entity_id
_entity_poly.type
_entity_poly.pdbx_seq_one_letter_code
_entity_poly.pdbx_strand_id
1 'polypeptide(L)'
;MNAQQAMLSLAQGIQLDVADYDRLHGLLEQQFAAALRHDVARLPQLAEDIGALCVVLDARRTERVTLVNAIVGMEVPEAQRVAAVFARLPERYRTAAETLWQSLQARVLACKALNLRNGNLLMDQYEVMQRVLGGESDTYAPR
;
A
#
# COMPACT_ATOMS: atom_id res chain seq x y z
N MET A 1 -7.78 26.77 -8.62
CA MET A 1 -7.63 25.58 -9.48
C MET A 1 -8.92 25.41 -10.28
N ASN A 2 -8.84 25.29 -11.60
CA ASN A 2 -10.03 25.01 -12.43
C ASN A 2 -10.26 23.49 -12.58
N ALA A 3 -11.42 23.08 -13.09
CA ALA A 3 -11.79 21.67 -13.20
C ALA A 3 -10.86 20.86 -14.13
N GLN A 4 -10.34 21.47 -15.19
CA GLN A 4 -9.41 20.84 -16.12
C GLN A 4 -8.05 20.57 -15.46
N GLN A 5 -7.54 21.52 -14.67
CA GLN A 5 -6.33 21.36 -13.87
C GLN A 5 -6.50 20.25 -12.83
N ALA A 6 -7.63 20.23 -12.13
CA ALA A 6 -7.92 19.18 -11.14
C ALA A 6 -7.95 17.78 -11.78
N MET A 7 -8.51 17.66 -12.99
CA MET A 7 -8.54 16.40 -13.74
C MET A 7 -7.15 15.94 -14.18
N LEU A 8 -6.31 16.87 -14.64
CA LEU A 8 -4.91 16.57 -15.03
C LEU A 8 -4.08 16.14 -13.81
N SER A 9 -4.17 16.87 -12.70
CA SER A 9 -3.51 16.52 -11.44
C SER A 9 -3.97 15.15 -10.93
N LEU A 10 -5.27 14.85 -11.03
CA LEU A 10 -5.81 13.55 -10.65
C LEU A 10 -5.22 12.41 -11.50
N ALA A 11 -5.18 12.57 -12.81
CA ALA A 11 -4.63 11.56 -13.71
C ALA A 11 -3.13 11.31 -13.45
N GLN A 12 -2.34 12.39 -13.28
CA GLN A 12 -0.93 12.29 -12.94
C GLN A 12 -0.71 11.63 -11.57
N GLY A 13 -1.49 12.02 -10.56
CA GLY A 13 -1.44 11.43 -9.22
C GLY A 13 -1.67 9.92 -9.26
N ILE A 14 -2.69 9.46 -9.99
CA ILE A 14 -2.99 8.01 -10.14
C ILE A 14 -1.83 7.26 -10.82
N GLN A 15 -1.19 7.84 -11.84
CA GLN A 15 -0.03 7.22 -12.49
C GLN A 15 1.15 7.07 -11.53
N LEU A 16 1.42 8.11 -10.73
CA LEU A 16 2.46 8.06 -9.70
C LEU A 16 2.13 7.04 -8.62
N ASP A 17 0.86 6.95 -8.18
CA ASP A 17 0.43 5.94 -7.23
C ASP A 17 0.67 4.52 -7.74
N VAL A 18 0.36 4.26 -9.02
CA VAL A 18 0.60 2.95 -9.64
C VAL A 18 2.08 2.57 -9.58
N ALA A 19 2.97 3.49 -9.98
CA ALA A 19 4.40 3.25 -9.95
C ALA A 19 4.93 2.99 -8.53
N ASP A 20 4.45 3.74 -7.55
CA ASP A 20 4.89 3.58 -6.18
C ASP A 20 4.27 2.38 -5.46
N TYR A 21 3.07 1.94 -5.84
CA TYR A 21 2.58 0.64 -5.38
C TYR A 21 3.36 -0.52 -5.98
N ASP A 22 3.84 -0.42 -7.23
CA ASP A 22 4.76 -1.41 -7.81
C ASP A 22 6.10 -1.43 -7.04
N ARG A 23 6.61 -0.25 -6.65
CA ARG A 23 7.78 -0.15 -5.76
C ARG A 23 7.53 -0.76 -4.39
N LEU A 24 6.39 -0.47 -3.76
CA LEU A 24 6.02 -1.01 -2.46
C LEU A 24 5.91 -2.53 -2.50
N HIS A 25 5.30 -3.08 -3.55
CA HIS A 25 5.25 -4.51 -3.79
C HIS A 25 6.66 -5.13 -3.80
N GLY A 26 7.59 -4.53 -4.55
CA GLY A 26 8.98 -4.97 -4.60
C GLY A 26 9.70 -4.90 -3.24
N LEU A 27 9.44 -3.88 -2.43
CA LEU A 27 10.01 -3.77 -1.08
C LEU A 27 9.43 -4.82 -0.12
N LEU A 28 8.13 -5.08 -0.20
CA LEU A 28 7.46 -6.11 0.62
C LEU A 28 7.97 -7.51 0.27
N GLU A 29 8.19 -7.83 -0.99
CA GLU A 29 8.79 -9.11 -1.37
C GLU A 29 10.25 -9.22 -0.88
N GLN A 30 11.02 -8.13 -0.92
CA GLN A 30 12.37 -8.11 -0.36
C GLN A 30 12.38 -8.31 1.16
N GLN A 31 11.44 -7.69 1.87
CA GLN A 31 11.29 -7.86 3.32
C GLN A 31 10.96 -9.31 3.67
N PHE A 32 10.04 -9.94 2.94
CA PHE A 32 9.73 -11.34 3.11
C PHE A 32 10.96 -12.23 2.93
N ALA A 33 11.70 -12.02 1.85
CA ALA A 33 12.91 -12.78 1.55
C ALA A 33 14.03 -12.54 2.59
N ALA A 34 14.18 -11.32 3.09
CA ALA A 34 15.13 -10.99 4.16
C ALA A 34 14.73 -11.67 5.47
N ALA A 35 13.45 -11.64 5.83
CA ALA A 35 12.93 -12.31 7.01
C ALA A 35 13.16 -13.83 6.95
N LEU A 36 12.89 -14.48 5.82
CA LEU A 36 13.17 -15.91 5.65
C LEU A 36 14.65 -16.28 5.80
N ARG A 37 15.56 -15.37 5.45
CA ARG A 37 17.02 -15.57 5.59
C ARG A 37 17.57 -15.10 6.93
N HIS A 38 16.73 -14.62 7.84
CA HIS A 38 17.13 -13.97 9.08
C HIS A 38 18.17 -12.85 8.85
N ASP A 39 18.00 -12.10 7.76
CA ASP A 39 18.89 -10.99 7.39
C ASP A 39 18.57 -9.74 8.24
N VAL A 40 18.98 -9.81 9.50
CA VAL A 40 18.74 -8.78 10.52
C VAL A 40 19.40 -7.43 10.20
N ALA A 41 20.40 -7.41 9.33
CA ALA A 41 21.05 -6.18 8.88
C ALA A 41 20.20 -5.44 7.84
N ARG A 42 19.50 -6.19 6.97
CA ARG A 42 18.69 -5.60 5.87
C ARG A 42 17.28 -5.23 6.30
N LEU A 43 16.71 -5.92 7.27
CA LEU A 43 15.33 -5.68 7.72
C LEU A 43 15.06 -4.24 8.20
N PRO A 44 15.94 -3.57 8.98
CA PRO A 44 15.74 -2.18 9.38
C PRO A 44 15.66 -1.23 8.19
N GLN A 45 16.57 -1.35 7.22
CA GLN A 45 16.57 -0.51 6.02
C GLN A 45 15.28 -0.69 5.22
N LEU A 46 14.82 -1.93 5.05
CA LEU A 46 13.57 -2.20 4.34
C LEU A 46 12.35 -1.63 5.08
N ALA A 47 12.35 -1.66 6.42
CA ALA A 47 11.29 -1.07 7.22
C ALA A 47 11.25 0.46 7.07
N GLU A 48 12.40 1.12 7.05
CA GLU A 48 12.50 2.56 6.79
C GLU A 48 12.02 2.93 5.38
N ASP A 49 12.48 2.21 4.36
CA ASP A 49 12.10 2.46 2.96
C ASP A 49 10.59 2.26 2.74
N ILE A 50 10.01 1.19 3.32
CA ILE A 50 8.57 0.92 3.29
C ILE A 50 7.81 2.03 4.03
N GLY A 51 8.27 2.41 5.22
CA GLY A 51 7.64 3.46 6.02
C GLY A 51 7.61 4.80 5.29
N ALA A 52 8.74 5.22 4.72
CA ALA A 52 8.84 6.45 3.93
C ALA A 52 7.91 6.43 2.71
N LEU A 53 7.85 5.30 1.99
CA LEU A 53 6.98 5.17 0.82
C LEU A 53 5.49 5.19 1.21
N CYS A 54 5.12 4.58 2.34
CA CYS A 54 3.76 4.63 2.88
C CYS A 54 3.32 6.05 3.22
N VAL A 55 4.20 6.89 3.77
CA VAL A 55 3.91 8.32 4.02
C VAL A 55 3.58 9.05 2.71
N VAL A 56 4.36 8.83 1.65
CA VAL A 56 4.11 9.43 0.33
C VAL A 56 2.78 8.95 -0.26
N LEU A 57 2.48 7.65 -0.16
CA LEU A 57 1.23 7.07 -0.64
C LEU A 57 0.00 7.61 0.10
N ASP A 58 0.10 7.82 1.41
CA ASP A 58 -1.02 8.37 2.20
C ASP A 58 -1.28 9.85 1.89
N ALA A 59 -0.21 10.65 1.74
CA ALA A 59 -0.33 12.04 1.30
C ALA A 59 -1.03 12.15 -0.07
N ARG A 60 -0.61 11.34 -1.05
CA ARG A 60 -1.25 11.30 -2.37
C ARG A 60 -2.67 10.77 -2.35
N ARG A 61 -2.98 9.78 -1.50
CA ARG A 61 -4.37 9.34 -1.29
C ARG A 61 -5.24 10.50 -0.83
N THR A 62 -4.75 11.31 0.11
CA THR A 62 -5.48 12.47 0.65
C THR A 62 -5.68 13.54 -0.41
N GLU A 63 -4.65 13.85 -1.21
CA GLU A 63 -4.75 14.76 -2.34
C GLU A 63 -5.76 14.26 -3.38
N ARG A 64 -5.69 12.97 -3.73
CA ARG A 64 -6.60 12.33 -4.69
C ARG A 64 -8.07 12.43 -4.25
N VAL A 65 -8.36 12.17 -2.97
CA VAL A 65 -9.71 12.33 -2.41
C VAL A 65 -10.16 13.79 -2.50
N THR A 66 -9.27 14.74 -2.19
CA THR A 66 -9.55 16.18 -2.28
C THR A 66 -9.89 16.59 -3.72
N LEU A 67 -9.11 16.13 -4.71
CA LEU A 67 -9.35 16.39 -6.12
C LEU A 67 -10.67 15.80 -6.61
N VAL A 68 -10.95 14.53 -6.25
CA VAL A 68 -12.21 13.87 -6.60
C VAL A 68 -13.40 14.66 -6.04
N ASN A 69 -13.35 15.07 -4.77
CA ASN A 69 -14.40 15.86 -4.14
C ASN A 69 -14.56 17.24 -4.79
N ALA A 70 -13.45 17.90 -5.17
CA ALA A 70 -13.48 19.18 -5.88
C ALA A 70 -14.09 19.07 -7.28
N ILE A 71 -13.96 17.91 -7.94
CA ILE A 71 -14.57 17.66 -9.25
C ILE A 71 -16.06 17.40 -9.08
N VAL A 72 -16.47 16.36 -8.34
CA VAL A 72 -17.88 15.90 -8.36
C VAL A 72 -18.78 16.54 -7.31
N GLY A 73 -18.20 17.20 -6.30
CA GLY A 73 -18.93 17.71 -5.15
C GLY A 73 -19.16 16.65 -4.06
N MET A 74 -19.43 17.12 -2.84
CA MET A 74 -19.58 16.27 -1.65
C MET A 74 -20.92 15.50 -1.61
N GLU A 75 -21.92 15.95 -2.38
CA GLU A 75 -23.26 15.33 -2.41
C GLU A 75 -23.30 13.99 -3.12
N VAL A 76 -22.31 13.70 -3.97
CA VAL A 76 -22.18 12.37 -4.59
C VAL A 76 -21.74 11.36 -3.52
N PRO A 77 -22.42 10.21 -3.38
CA PRO A 77 -22.03 9.15 -2.45
C PRO A 77 -20.57 8.72 -2.68
N GLU A 78 -19.79 8.54 -1.60
CA GLU A 78 -18.35 8.27 -1.67
C GLU A 78 -18.00 7.12 -2.64
N ALA A 79 -18.74 6.01 -2.56
CA ALA A 79 -18.56 4.84 -3.40
C ALA A 79 -18.74 5.12 -4.91
N GLN A 80 -19.45 6.19 -5.28
CA GLN A 80 -19.74 6.56 -6.67
C GLN A 80 -18.89 7.72 -7.17
N ARG A 81 -18.13 8.41 -6.30
CA ARG A 81 -17.43 9.65 -6.66
C ARG A 81 -16.43 9.47 -7.80
N VAL A 82 -15.65 8.39 -7.78
CA VAL A 82 -14.67 8.13 -8.84
C VAL A 82 -15.35 7.81 -10.18
N ALA A 83 -16.42 7.01 -10.17
CA ALA A 83 -17.21 6.76 -11.38
C ALA A 83 -17.84 8.06 -11.93
N ALA A 84 -18.34 8.92 -11.04
CA ALA A 84 -18.86 10.23 -11.41
C ALA A 84 -17.78 11.18 -11.99
N VAL A 85 -16.52 11.04 -11.58
CA VAL A 85 -15.40 11.75 -12.23
C VAL A 85 -15.22 11.24 -13.67
N PHE A 86 -15.22 9.92 -13.89
CA PHE A 86 -15.02 9.34 -15.22
C PHE A 86 -16.19 9.63 -16.18
N ALA A 87 -17.41 9.78 -15.66
CA ALA A 87 -18.55 10.21 -16.44
C ALA A 87 -18.37 11.60 -17.07
N ARG A 88 -17.51 12.46 -16.49
CA ARG A 88 -17.18 13.80 -17.01
C ARG A 88 -16.04 13.79 -18.04
N LEU A 89 -15.37 12.67 -18.22
CA LEU A 89 -14.33 12.54 -19.25
C LEU A 89 -14.96 12.35 -20.63
N PRO A 90 -14.33 12.88 -21.70
CA PRO A 90 -14.66 12.48 -23.07
C PRO A 90 -14.55 10.96 -23.23
N GLU A 91 -15.47 10.36 -23.99
CA GLU A 91 -15.61 8.91 -24.13
C GLU A 91 -14.29 8.19 -24.41
N ARG A 92 -13.46 8.76 -25.30
CA ARG A 92 -12.15 8.22 -25.69
C ARG A 92 -11.15 8.04 -24.52
N TYR A 93 -11.35 8.72 -23.40
CA TYR A 93 -10.48 8.64 -22.23
C TYR A 93 -11.09 7.84 -21.07
N ARG A 94 -12.39 7.54 -21.12
CA ARG A 94 -13.11 6.90 -20.02
C ARG A 94 -12.57 5.50 -19.72
N THR A 95 -12.47 4.65 -20.75
CA THR A 95 -11.98 3.27 -20.61
C THR A 95 -10.54 3.21 -20.07
N ALA A 96 -9.68 4.11 -20.53
CA ALA A 96 -8.29 4.18 -20.06
C ALA A 96 -8.22 4.60 -18.59
N ALA A 97 -9.03 5.57 -18.17
CA ALA A 97 -9.10 6.01 -16.77
C ALA A 97 -9.64 4.92 -15.84
N GLU A 98 -10.69 4.20 -16.27
CA GLU A 98 -11.27 3.07 -15.53
C GLU A 98 -10.25 1.93 -15.37
N THR A 99 -9.54 1.58 -16.44
CA THR A 99 -8.51 0.53 -16.42
C THR A 99 -7.36 0.90 -15.49
N LEU A 100 -6.91 2.16 -15.56
CA LEU A 100 -5.86 2.66 -14.67
C LEU A 100 -6.30 2.64 -13.20
N TRP A 101 -7.55 3.01 -12.92
CA TRP A 101 -8.11 2.97 -11.58
C TRP A 101 -8.24 1.55 -11.03
N GLN A 102 -8.77 0.62 -11.81
CA GLN A 102 -8.83 -0.80 -11.44
C GLN A 102 -7.43 -1.37 -11.19
N SER A 103 -6.45 -0.98 -12.02
CA SER A 103 -5.04 -1.36 -11.87
C SER A 103 -4.45 -0.85 -10.56
N LEU A 104 -4.78 0.38 -10.15
CA LEU A 104 -4.40 0.93 -8.85
C LEU A 104 -5.05 0.16 -7.70
N GLN A 105 -6.36 -0.10 -7.77
CA GLN A 105 -7.09 -0.83 -6.73
C GLN A 105 -6.52 -2.25 -6.52
N ALA A 106 -6.23 -2.97 -7.60
CA ALA A 106 -5.64 -4.30 -7.53
C ALA A 106 -4.28 -4.29 -6.82
N ARG A 107 -3.42 -3.30 -7.13
CA ARG A 107 -2.10 -3.14 -6.50
C ARG A 107 -2.20 -2.80 -5.01
N VAL A 108 -3.13 -1.93 -4.63
CA VAL A 108 -3.40 -1.60 -3.22
C VAL A 108 -3.76 -2.87 -2.45
N LEU A 109 -4.65 -3.69 -3.00
CA LEU A 109 -5.07 -4.95 -2.37
C LEU A 109 -3.91 -5.94 -2.26
N ALA A 110 -3.12 -6.08 -3.33
CA ALA A 110 -1.94 -6.94 -3.32
C ALA A 110 -0.92 -6.52 -2.24
N CYS A 111 -0.58 -5.23 -2.17
CA CYS A 111 0.35 -4.72 -1.16
C CYS A 111 -0.18 -4.93 0.27
N LYS A 112 -1.49 -4.78 0.49
CA LYS A 112 -2.10 -5.09 1.81
C LYS A 112 -1.94 -6.57 2.18
N ALA A 113 -2.18 -7.47 1.23
CA ALA A 113 -2.01 -8.91 1.46
C ALA A 113 -0.55 -9.26 1.76
N LEU A 114 0.41 -8.70 1.03
CA LEU A 114 1.84 -8.90 1.27
C LEU A 114 2.28 -8.34 2.62
N ASN A 115 1.81 -7.14 2.97
CA ASN A 115 2.14 -6.53 4.26
C ASN A 115 1.62 -7.38 5.44
N LEU A 116 0.40 -7.92 5.32
CA LEU A 116 -0.15 -8.85 6.32
C LEU A 116 0.68 -10.15 6.40
N ARG A 117 1.02 -10.74 5.25
CA ARG A 117 1.88 -11.93 5.17
C ARG A 117 3.21 -11.71 5.89
N ASN A 118 3.86 -10.58 5.63
CA ASN A 118 5.16 -10.26 6.23
C ASN A 118 5.04 -9.99 7.72
N GLY A 119 4.01 -9.27 8.16
CA GLY A 119 3.74 -9.02 9.57
C GLY A 119 3.57 -10.30 10.37
N ASN A 120 2.79 -11.26 9.85
CA ASN A 120 2.63 -12.58 10.46
C ASN A 120 3.97 -13.33 10.57
N LEU A 121 4.74 -13.38 9.48
CA LEU A 121 6.05 -14.05 9.49
C LEU A 121 7.01 -13.46 10.54
N LEU A 122 7.08 -12.13 10.63
CA LEU A 122 7.96 -11.46 11.59
C LEU A 122 7.52 -11.71 13.04
N MET A 123 6.21 -11.74 13.28
CA MET A 123 5.64 -12.07 14.59
C MET A 123 5.97 -13.52 14.99
N ASP A 124 5.77 -14.48 14.08
CA ASP A 124 6.09 -15.89 14.32
C ASP A 124 7.58 -16.07 14.65
N GLN A 125 8.47 -15.40 13.91
CA GLN A 125 9.90 -15.44 14.18
C GLN A 125 10.27 -14.82 15.54
N TYR A 126 9.62 -13.72 15.91
CA TYR A 126 9.82 -13.10 17.21
C TYR A 126 9.40 -14.05 18.34
N GLU A 127 8.25 -14.72 18.23
CA GLU A 127 7.78 -15.68 19.22
C GLU A 127 8.70 -16.90 19.36
N VAL A 128 9.26 -17.40 18.25
CA VAL A 128 10.28 -18.47 18.28
C VAL A 128 11.52 -18.00 19.05
N MET A 129 12.04 -16.80 18.73
CA MET A 129 13.20 -16.24 19.40
C MET A 129 12.95 -16.03 20.90
N GLN A 130 11.76 -15.54 21.29
CA GLN A 130 11.41 -15.37 22.70
C GLN A 130 11.36 -16.69 23.45
N ARG A 131 10.89 -17.79 22.85
CA ARG A 131 10.95 -19.12 23.48
C ARG A 131 12.38 -19.64 23.64
N VAL A 132 13.21 -19.47 22.63
CA VAL A 132 14.62 -19.88 22.67
C VAL A 132 15.40 -19.07 23.73
N LEU A 133 15.15 -17.77 23.84
CA LEU A 133 15.82 -16.88 24.79
C LEU A 133 15.22 -16.95 26.21
N GLY A 134 13.93 -17.22 26.33
CA GLY A 134 13.18 -17.34 27.59
C GLY A 134 13.38 -18.68 28.30
N GLY A 135 14.02 -19.65 27.64
CA GLY A 135 14.41 -20.93 28.21
C GLY A 135 13.27 -21.94 28.24
N GLU A 136 13.57 -23.16 27.78
CA GLU A 136 12.93 -24.37 28.26
C GLU A 136 13.21 -24.49 29.78
N SER A 137 12.42 -23.80 30.60
CA SER A 137 12.44 -23.96 32.05
C SER A 137 11.68 -25.21 32.49
N ASP A 138 11.94 -26.34 31.83
CA ASP A 138 11.56 -27.68 32.31
C ASP A 138 12.81 -28.56 32.31
N THR A 139 13.76 -28.20 33.18
CA THR A 139 14.78 -29.14 33.63
C THR A 139 14.08 -30.18 34.51
N TYR A 140 13.60 -31.26 33.90
CA TYR A 140 13.15 -32.45 34.62
C TYR A 140 14.32 -33.04 35.42
N ALA A 141 14.23 -33.01 36.75
CA ALA A 141 15.14 -33.70 37.65
C ALA A 141 14.32 -34.57 38.62
N PRO A 142 14.15 -35.88 38.36
CA PRO A 142 13.58 -36.79 39.34
C PRO A 142 14.66 -37.20 40.34
N ARG A 143 14.34 -37.10 41.63
CA ARG A 143 14.95 -37.90 42.70
C ARG A 143 13.84 -38.56 43.49
#